data_AF-A0A7Y0BBE3-F1
#
_entry.id   AF-A0A7Y0BBE3-F1
#
_cell.length_a   1.000
_cell.length_b   1.000
_cell.length_c   1.000
_cell.angle_alpha   90.00
_cell.angle_beta   90.00
_cell.angle_gamma   90.00
#
_symmetry.space_group_name_H-M   'P 1'
#
loop_
_entity.id
_entity.type
_entity.pdbx_description
1 polymer ?
#
loop_
_entity_poly.entity_id
_entity_poly.type
_entity_poly.pdbx_seq_one_letter_code
_entity_poly.pdbx_strand_id
1 'polypeptide(L)'
;MTLTVGFRLGNDTTGRQVTVLVTETGVLHRAHGLYGRLPRVSPPVASPALAATLPALRGDNPLARRIAELRTEHAAYTRKGYTRPLIPPAVVRVDVKEHPPQDRMRHRELVHAFTDAAPTTPRSLEAAIKEFRTLLGLPTRPEGIAPAPRGRPLPPRVTAMLRTLAHGSAITPTRPRPVGWTVTGRAVRLHVGAAGEDLDRAAVLDLQAALSAWLHFTEQPKESAAAERPPSRS
;
A
#
# COMPACT_ATOMS: atom_id res chain seq x y z
N MET A 1 22.04 11.91 -8.62
CA MET A 1 21.30 10.73 -9.10
C MET A 1 20.22 10.30 -8.13
N THR A 2 19.03 9.97 -8.65
CA THR A 2 17.87 9.44 -7.91
C THR A 2 17.33 8.24 -8.68
N LEU A 3 17.06 7.11 -8.02
CA LEU A 3 16.37 5.98 -8.63
C LEU A 3 14.85 6.21 -8.63
N THR A 4 14.21 5.93 -9.76
CA THR A 4 12.76 6.10 -9.94
C THR A 4 12.13 4.88 -10.58
N VAL A 5 10.88 4.60 -10.23
CA VAL A 5 10.03 3.61 -10.90
C VAL A 5 8.71 4.25 -11.30
N GLY A 6 8.29 4.08 -12.54
CA GLY A 6 7.08 4.76 -13.02
C GLY A 6 6.60 4.25 -14.37
N PHE A 7 5.53 4.84 -14.84
CA PHE A 7 4.93 4.56 -16.15
C PHE A 7 4.29 5.81 -16.72
N ARG A 8 4.01 5.79 -18.03
CA ARG A 8 3.16 6.78 -18.70
C ARG A 8 2.11 6.08 -19.55
N LEU A 9 0.85 6.37 -19.26
CA LEU A 9 -0.27 5.84 -20.01
C LEU A 9 -0.96 6.96 -20.79
N GLY A 10 -1.44 6.59 -21.96
CA GLY A 10 -2.25 7.41 -22.84
C GLY A 10 -3.67 6.88 -22.97
N ASN A 11 -4.61 7.78 -23.16
CA ASN A 11 -5.99 7.51 -23.51
C ASN A 11 -6.23 8.13 -24.90
N ASP A 12 -6.28 7.28 -25.93
CA ASP A 12 -6.41 7.73 -27.32
C ASP A 12 -7.77 8.34 -27.63
N THR A 13 -8.83 7.94 -26.91
CA THR A 13 -10.17 8.51 -27.05
C THR A 13 -10.22 9.97 -26.62
N THR A 14 -9.48 10.34 -25.57
CA THR A 14 -9.49 11.70 -25.01
C THR A 14 -8.24 12.50 -25.38
N GLY A 15 -7.25 11.88 -26.03
CA GLY A 15 -5.94 12.48 -26.32
C GLY A 15 -5.15 12.86 -25.06
N ARG A 16 -5.45 12.23 -23.91
CA ARG A 16 -4.86 12.55 -22.61
C ARG A 16 -3.78 11.56 -22.23
N GLN A 17 -2.81 12.05 -21.47
CA GLN A 17 -1.74 11.26 -20.89
C GLN A 17 -1.59 11.51 -19.40
N VAL A 18 -1.10 10.49 -18.71
CA VAL A 18 -0.70 10.55 -17.31
C VAL A 18 0.65 9.88 -17.13
N THR A 19 1.53 10.53 -16.38
CA THR A 19 2.80 9.99 -15.91
C THR A 19 2.72 9.87 -14.39
N VAL A 20 3.06 8.69 -13.88
CA VAL A 20 3.12 8.43 -12.43
C VAL A 20 4.44 7.75 -12.15
N LEU A 21 5.20 8.29 -11.20
CA LEU A 21 6.47 7.72 -10.80
C LEU A 21 6.68 7.85 -9.28
N VAL A 22 7.45 6.94 -8.72
CA VAL A 22 7.88 6.89 -7.31
C VAL A 22 9.40 6.95 -7.28
N THR A 23 9.93 7.80 -6.40
CA THR A 23 11.37 7.92 -6.15
C THR A 23 11.83 6.98 -5.04
N GLU A 24 13.14 6.73 -4.96
CA GLU A 24 13.78 5.92 -3.90
C GLU A 24 13.55 6.44 -2.49
N THR A 25 13.27 7.73 -2.31
CA THR A 25 12.94 8.28 -0.99
C THR A 25 11.48 8.02 -0.58
N GLY A 26 10.62 7.57 -1.50
CA GLY A 26 9.21 7.35 -1.23
C GLY A 26 8.35 8.59 -1.42
N VAL A 27 8.60 9.35 -2.48
CA VAL A 27 7.72 10.42 -2.95
C VAL A 27 7.02 9.96 -4.22
N LEU A 28 5.71 10.19 -4.29
CA LEU A 28 4.90 9.92 -5.47
C LEU A 28 4.74 11.20 -6.29
N HIS A 29 5.13 11.13 -7.54
CA HIS A 29 5.11 12.20 -8.52
C HIS A 29 4.05 11.89 -9.58
N ARG A 30 3.22 12.88 -9.90
CA ARG A 30 2.16 12.77 -10.90
C ARG A 30 2.22 13.94 -11.86
N ALA A 31 2.06 13.65 -13.14
CA ALA A 31 1.88 14.66 -14.18
C ALA A 31 0.80 14.21 -15.16
N HIS A 32 -0.01 15.15 -15.66
CA HIS A 32 -1.12 14.85 -16.57
C HIS A 32 -1.24 15.94 -17.64
N GLY A 33 -1.74 15.59 -18.80
CA GLY A 33 -1.91 16.57 -19.88
C GLY A 33 -2.49 15.98 -21.15
N LEU A 34 -2.49 16.79 -22.21
CA LEU A 34 -2.79 16.33 -23.56
C LEU A 34 -1.52 15.81 -24.23
N TYR A 35 -1.67 14.93 -25.21
CA TYR A 35 -0.57 14.53 -26.09
C TYR A 35 0.09 15.74 -26.75
N GLY A 36 1.41 15.69 -26.91
CA GLY A 36 2.21 16.78 -27.50
C GLY A 36 2.25 18.09 -26.70
N ARG A 37 1.51 18.19 -25.59
CA ARG A 37 1.54 19.34 -24.69
C ARG A 37 2.38 19.03 -23.47
N LEU A 38 2.99 20.08 -22.94
CA LEU A 38 3.73 19.99 -21.70
C LEU A 38 2.78 19.61 -20.55
N PRO A 39 3.03 18.50 -19.83
CA PRO A 39 2.13 18.02 -18.81
C PRO A 39 2.13 18.93 -17.58
N ARG A 40 0.94 19.10 -16.97
CA ARG A 40 0.76 19.78 -15.69
C ARG A 40 1.16 18.83 -14.57
N VAL A 41 2.06 19.30 -13.73
CA VAL A 41 2.59 18.53 -12.61
C VAL A 41 1.73 18.76 -11.36
N SER A 42 1.30 17.68 -10.70
CA SER A 42 0.55 17.74 -9.44
C SER A 42 1.52 17.84 -8.25
N PRO A 43 1.11 18.42 -7.10
CA PRO A 43 1.96 18.43 -5.90
C PRO A 43 2.45 17.01 -5.56
N PRO A 44 3.75 16.83 -5.30
CA PRO A 44 4.29 15.51 -5.01
C PRO A 44 3.83 15.06 -3.62
N VAL A 45 3.60 13.77 -3.46
CA VAL A 45 3.05 13.20 -2.23
C VAL A 45 4.12 12.39 -1.52
N ALA A 46 4.76 13.01 -0.54
CA ALA A 46 5.81 12.38 0.26
C ALA A 46 5.25 11.34 1.24
N SER A 47 5.97 10.25 1.47
CA SER A 47 5.61 9.28 2.49
C SER A 47 5.50 9.92 3.87
N PRO A 48 4.46 9.62 4.68
CA PRO A 48 4.36 10.11 6.07
C PRO A 48 5.56 9.70 6.92
N ALA A 49 6.22 8.59 6.57
CA ALA A 49 7.46 8.13 7.21
C ALA A 49 8.63 9.12 7.03
N LEU A 50 8.64 9.93 5.96
CA LEU A 50 9.65 10.99 5.76
C LEU A 50 9.41 12.22 6.66
N ALA A 51 8.16 12.46 7.04
CA ALA A 51 7.77 13.59 7.89
C ALA A 51 7.67 13.20 9.38
N ALA A 52 8.04 11.97 9.74
CA ALA A 52 7.77 11.40 11.04
C ALA A 52 8.69 11.94 12.15
N THR A 53 8.25 13.01 12.81
CA THR A 53 8.61 13.31 14.21
C THR A 53 7.87 12.39 15.20
N LEU A 54 6.82 11.69 14.75
CA LEU A 54 5.98 10.83 15.57
C LEU A 54 6.64 9.45 15.84
N PRO A 55 6.75 9.02 17.12
CA PRO A 55 7.37 7.74 17.48
C PRO A 55 6.76 6.51 16.79
N ALA A 56 5.45 6.54 16.50
CA ALA A 56 4.71 5.43 15.90
C ALA A 56 5.05 5.13 14.43
N LEU A 57 5.73 6.04 13.74
CA LEU A 57 6.14 5.90 12.34
C LEU A 57 7.64 5.62 12.20
N ARG A 58 8.41 5.60 13.30
CA ARG A 58 9.81 5.21 13.30
C ARG A 58 9.92 3.72 13.00
N GLY A 59 10.43 3.38 11.81
CA GLY A 59 10.57 2.00 11.33
C GLY A 59 9.64 1.63 10.19
N ASP A 60 8.75 2.53 9.77
CA ASP A 60 7.90 2.27 8.61
C ASP A 60 8.68 2.44 7.30
N ASN A 61 8.45 1.55 6.33
CA ASN A 61 9.22 1.59 5.06
C ASN A 61 8.59 2.70 4.19
N PRO A 62 9.32 3.78 3.86
CA PRO A 62 8.75 4.94 3.20
C PRO A 62 8.16 4.60 1.82
N LEU A 63 8.65 3.53 1.18
CA LEU A 63 8.27 3.10 -0.16
C LEU A 63 7.03 2.20 -0.19
N ALA A 64 6.72 1.48 0.90
CA ALA A 64 5.67 0.45 0.89
C ALA A 64 4.31 1.02 0.46
N ARG A 65 3.91 2.15 1.05
CA ARG A 65 2.66 2.83 0.74
C ARG A 65 2.66 3.42 -0.67
N ARG A 66 3.77 4.03 -1.11
CA ARG A 66 3.85 4.68 -2.42
C ARG A 66 3.89 3.68 -3.58
N ILE A 67 4.54 2.53 -3.38
CA ILE A 67 4.47 1.42 -4.35
C ILE A 67 3.05 0.85 -4.42
N ALA A 68 2.34 0.72 -3.29
CA ALA A 68 0.93 0.31 -3.29
C ALA A 68 0.06 1.31 -4.05
N GLU A 69 0.24 2.61 -3.81
CA GLU A 69 -0.47 3.67 -4.54
C GLU A 69 -0.12 3.67 -6.04
N LEU A 70 1.13 3.42 -6.43
CA LEU A 70 1.52 3.28 -7.84
C LEU A 70 0.72 2.16 -8.54
N ARG A 71 0.53 1.02 -7.88
CA ARG A 71 -0.32 -0.08 -8.38
C ARG A 71 -1.78 0.34 -8.49
N THR A 72 -2.32 1.00 -7.46
CA THR A 72 -3.69 1.49 -7.45
C THR A 72 -3.94 2.49 -8.58
N GLU A 73 -3.03 3.43 -8.80
CA GLU A 73 -3.11 4.42 -9.88
C GLU A 73 -3.06 3.74 -11.25
N HIS A 74 -2.13 2.81 -11.46
CA HIS A 74 -2.06 2.05 -12.71
C HIS A 74 -3.40 1.36 -13.01
N ALA A 75 -3.92 0.58 -12.07
CA ALA A 75 -5.20 -0.10 -12.22
C ALA A 75 -6.39 0.87 -12.37
N ALA A 76 -6.36 2.03 -11.72
CA ALA A 76 -7.40 3.05 -11.85
C ALA A 76 -7.38 3.72 -13.23
N TYR A 77 -6.21 4.04 -13.77
CA TYR A 77 -6.07 4.65 -15.09
C TYR A 77 -6.39 3.66 -16.21
N THR A 78 -5.95 2.41 -16.11
CA THR A 78 -6.35 1.36 -17.07
C THR A 78 -7.88 1.21 -17.11
N ARG A 79 -8.56 1.19 -15.95
CA ARG A 79 -10.03 1.16 -15.88
C ARG A 79 -10.71 2.41 -16.46
N LYS A 80 -10.03 3.56 -16.43
CA LYS A 80 -10.49 4.83 -17.05
C LYS A 80 -10.17 4.92 -18.55
N GLY A 81 -9.73 3.82 -19.19
CA GLY A 81 -9.44 3.78 -20.63
C GLY A 81 -8.05 4.30 -21.01
N TYR A 82 -7.14 4.49 -20.05
CA TYR A 82 -5.73 4.76 -20.36
C TYR A 82 -5.00 3.45 -20.63
N THR A 83 -5.22 2.88 -21.82
CA THR A 83 -4.71 1.56 -22.21
C THR A 83 -3.44 1.62 -23.05
N ARG A 84 -3.11 2.77 -23.66
CA ARG A 84 -1.92 2.92 -24.49
C ARG A 84 -0.67 3.13 -23.61
N PRO A 85 0.32 2.22 -23.62
CA PRO A 85 1.59 2.47 -22.96
C PRO A 85 2.41 3.46 -23.80
N LEU A 86 2.55 4.70 -23.31
CA LEU A 86 3.46 5.68 -23.91
C LEU A 86 4.88 5.51 -23.35
N ILE A 87 4.97 5.17 -22.07
CA ILE A 87 6.19 4.68 -21.43
C ILE A 87 5.76 3.44 -20.65
N PRO A 88 6.26 2.25 -21.01
CA PRO A 88 5.99 1.04 -20.24
C PRO A 88 6.55 1.20 -18.81
N PRO A 89 5.98 0.50 -17.82
CA PRO A 89 6.53 0.48 -16.47
C PRO A 89 8.03 0.19 -16.46
N ALA A 90 8.82 1.12 -15.92
CA ALA A 90 10.28 1.08 -16.00
C ALA A 90 10.94 1.64 -14.74
N VAL A 91 12.18 1.19 -14.53
CA VAL A 91 13.08 1.71 -13.50
C VAL A 91 14.16 2.53 -14.19
N VAL A 92 14.34 3.76 -13.73
CA VAL A 92 15.25 4.72 -14.36
C VAL A 92 16.07 5.41 -13.28
N ARG A 93 17.39 5.45 -13.49
CA ARG A 93 18.29 6.31 -12.72
C ARG A 93 18.36 7.66 -13.40
N VAL A 94 17.83 8.69 -12.76
CA VAL A 94 17.86 10.06 -13.28
C VAL A 94 18.95 10.86 -12.59
N ASP A 95 19.69 11.68 -13.32
CA ASP A 95 20.69 12.57 -12.73
C ASP A 95 20.11 13.89 -12.21
N VAL A 96 18.96 13.78 -11.54
CA VAL A 96 18.31 14.88 -10.84
C VAL A 96 18.29 14.48 -9.37
N LYS A 97 18.87 15.31 -8.49
CA LYS A 97 18.81 15.07 -7.05
C LYS A 97 17.41 15.40 -6.55
N GLU A 98 16.78 14.47 -5.84
CA GLU A 98 15.49 14.72 -5.21
C GLU A 98 15.64 15.72 -4.04
N HIS A 99 14.83 16.77 -4.10
CA HIS A 99 14.77 17.84 -3.10
C HIS A 99 13.45 17.73 -2.32
N PRO A 100 13.31 18.43 -1.18
CA PRO A 100 12.07 18.39 -0.41
C PRO A 100 10.83 18.63 -1.30
N PRO A 101 9.70 17.96 -1.01
CA PRO A 101 8.53 17.84 -1.89
C PRO A 101 7.79 19.17 -2.21
N GLN A 102 8.36 20.31 -1.84
CA GLN A 102 7.74 21.63 -2.02
C GLN A 102 8.26 22.35 -3.28
N ASP A 103 9.39 21.92 -3.86
CA ASP A 103 9.95 22.58 -5.05
C ASP A 103 9.27 22.08 -6.34
N ARG A 104 8.35 22.89 -6.87
CA ARG A 104 7.59 22.60 -8.10
C ARG A 104 8.47 22.56 -9.36
N MET A 105 9.56 23.31 -9.42
CA MET A 105 10.43 23.33 -10.60
C MET A 105 11.24 22.04 -10.68
N ARG A 106 11.82 21.61 -9.56
CA ARG A 106 12.58 20.35 -9.46
C ARG A 106 11.72 19.11 -9.68
N HIS A 107 10.45 19.14 -9.26
CA HIS A 107 9.49 18.09 -9.57
C HIS A 107 9.27 17.92 -11.08
N ARG A 108 9.14 19.04 -11.80
CA ARG A 108 9.00 19.03 -13.25
C ARG A 108 10.25 18.51 -13.94
N GLU A 109 11.45 18.92 -13.49
CA GLU A 109 12.72 18.39 -13.98
C GLU A 109 12.81 16.87 -13.83
N LEU A 110 12.37 16.33 -12.68
CA LEU A 110 12.41 14.89 -12.41
C LEU A 110 11.46 14.11 -13.33
N VAL A 111 10.24 14.61 -13.58
CA VAL A 111 9.29 14.00 -14.52
C VAL A 111 9.80 14.04 -15.97
N HIS A 112 10.46 15.13 -16.36
CA HIS A 112 11.10 15.23 -17.68
C HIS A 112 12.28 14.27 -17.80
N ALA A 113 13.21 14.27 -16.84
CA ALA A 113 14.36 13.37 -16.84
C ALA A 113 13.93 11.89 -16.88
N PHE A 114 12.86 11.52 -16.17
CA PHE A 114 12.29 10.18 -16.27
C PHE A 114 11.76 9.89 -17.68
N THR A 115 11.01 10.84 -18.26
CA THR A 115 10.44 10.69 -19.61
C THR A 115 11.52 10.49 -20.67
N ASP A 116 12.62 11.23 -20.57
CA ASP A 116 13.71 11.22 -21.55
C ASP A 116 14.58 9.97 -21.43
N ALA A 117 14.75 9.44 -20.22
CA ALA A 117 15.57 8.26 -19.96
C ALA A 117 14.78 6.94 -19.90
N ALA A 118 13.45 6.97 -20.06
CA ALA A 118 12.65 5.76 -19.97
C ALA A 118 12.83 4.83 -21.17
N PRO A 119 12.98 3.50 -20.94
CA PRO A 119 13.06 2.52 -22.02
C PRO A 119 11.70 2.38 -22.72
N THR A 120 11.74 2.03 -24.00
CA THR A 120 10.54 1.73 -24.80
C THR A 120 10.15 0.25 -24.76
N THR A 121 10.99 -0.61 -24.17
CA THR A 121 10.77 -2.05 -24.10
C THR A 121 9.55 -2.39 -23.24
N PRO A 122 8.56 -3.12 -23.77
CA PRO A 122 7.37 -3.51 -23.02
C PRO A 122 7.73 -4.29 -21.76
N ARG A 123 7.12 -3.91 -20.63
CA ARG A 123 7.33 -4.55 -19.34
C ARG A 123 6.13 -4.42 -18.43
N SER A 124 5.91 -5.39 -17.55
CA SER A 124 4.87 -5.31 -16.54
C SER A 124 5.26 -4.40 -15.37
N LEU A 125 4.27 -3.79 -14.71
CA LEU A 125 4.50 -2.95 -13.53
C LEU A 125 5.17 -3.73 -12.39
N GLU A 126 4.77 -4.99 -12.17
CA GLU A 126 5.38 -5.82 -11.13
C GLU A 126 6.86 -6.12 -11.43
N ALA A 127 7.22 -6.38 -12.69
CA ALA A 127 8.62 -6.63 -13.06
C ALA A 127 9.49 -5.38 -12.86
N ALA A 128 8.94 -4.17 -13.11
CA ALA A 128 9.61 -2.91 -12.82
C ALA A 128 9.74 -2.66 -11.31
N ILE A 129 8.67 -2.88 -10.53
CA ILE A 129 8.72 -2.75 -9.07
C ILE A 129 9.70 -3.75 -8.45
N LYS A 130 9.77 -4.98 -8.96
CA LYS A 130 10.72 -6.01 -8.51
C LYS A 130 12.16 -5.53 -8.70
N GLU A 131 12.50 -5.08 -9.91
CA GLU A 131 13.83 -4.52 -10.18
C GLU A 131 14.14 -3.31 -9.29
N PHE A 132 13.20 -2.38 -9.14
CA PHE A 132 13.37 -1.20 -8.31
C PHE A 132 13.72 -1.56 -6.86
N ARG A 133 13.01 -2.54 -6.29
CA ARG A 133 13.29 -3.04 -4.93
C ARG A 133 14.64 -3.74 -4.85
N THR A 134 14.99 -4.56 -5.85
CA THR A 134 16.31 -5.22 -5.92
C THR A 134 17.44 -4.21 -5.95
N LEU A 135 17.34 -3.15 -6.77
CA LEU A 135 18.35 -2.09 -6.86
C LEU A 135 18.51 -1.28 -5.57
N LEU A 136 17.46 -1.20 -4.75
CA LEU A 136 17.49 -0.58 -3.42
C LEU A 136 17.92 -1.52 -2.29
N GLY A 137 18.28 -2.77 -2.61
CA GLY A 137 18.61 -3.79 -1.61
C GLY A 137 17.43 -4.18 -0.72
N LEU A 138 16.19 -3.91 -1.16
CA LEU A 138 14.98 -4.23 -0.41
C LEU A 138 14.51 -5.64 -0.72
N PRO A 139 13.91 -6.36 0.25
CA PRO A 139 13.34 -7.67 0.00
C PRO A 139 12.29 -7.56 -1.11
N THR A 140 12.49 -8.34 -2.17
CA THR A 140 11.54 -8.49 -3.28
C THR A 140 10.51 -9.55 -2.92
N ARG A 141 9.25 -9.29 -3.25
CA ARG A 141 8.19 -10.29 -3.11
C ARG A 141 8.54 -11.46 -4.04
N PRO A 142 8.51 -12.72 -3.57
CA PRO A 142 8.66 -13.88 -4.45
C PRO A 142 7.59 -13.86 -5.54
N GLU A 143 8.01 -13.99 -6.81
CA GLU A 143 7.09 -14.28 -7.91
C GLU A 143 6.56 -15.70 -7.68
N GLY A 144 5.25 -15.86 -7.48
CA GLY A 144 4.64 -17.18 -7.35
C GLY A 144 3.63 -17.37 -6.23
N ILE A 145 3.32 -16.35 -5.42
CA ILE A 145 2.11 -16.42 -4.59
C ILE A 145 0.96 -15.84 -5.40
N ALA A 146 0.41 -16.67 -6.30
CA ALA A 146 -0.96 -16.46 -6.75
C ALA A 146 -1.83 -16.24 -5.50
N PRO A 147 -2.71 -15.22 -5.45
CA PRO A 147 -3.66 -15.13 -4.35
C PRO A 147 -4.37 -16.47 -4.29
N ALA A 148 -4.23 -17.20 -3.18
CA ALA A 148 -5.00 -18.40 -2.96
C ALA A 148 -6.46 -18.05 -3.29
N PRO A 149 -7.18 -18.88 -4.08
CA PRO A 149 -8.58 -18.62 -4.37
C PRO A 149 -9.27 -18.37 -3.03
N ARG A 150 -9.85 -17.17 -2.85
CA ARG A 150 -10.44 -16.74 -1.57
C ARG A 150 -11.41 -17.84 -1.13
N GLY A 151 -10.98 -18.64 -0.16
CA GLY A 151 -11.75 -19.74 0.37
C GLY A 151 -12.96 -19.17 1.09
N ARG A 152 -14.14 -19.33 0.47
CA ARG A 152 -15.47 -18.99 0.98
C ARG A 152 -15.68 -17.48 1.30
N PRO A 153 -16.79 -16.86 0.85
CA PRO A 153 -17.08 -15.47 1.22
C PRO A 153 -17.19 -15.34 2.75
N LEU A 154 -16.54 -14.30 3.30
CA LEU A 154 -16.58 -14.01 4.73
C LEU A 154 -18.03 -13.86 5.20
N PRO A 155 -18.40 -14.43 6.36
CA PRO A 155 -19.73 -14.25 6.93
C PRO A 155 -20.08 -12.76 7.05
N PRO A 156 -21.32 -12.33 6.73
CA PRO A 156 -21.72 -10.92 6.73
C PRO A 156 -21.41 -10.17 8.04
N ARG A 157 -21.49 -10.88 9.17
CA ARG A 157 -21.18 -10.35 10.52
C ARG A 157 -19.70 -9.96 10.66
N VAL A 158 -18.79 -10.80 10.16
CA VAL A 158 -17.33 -10.52 10.14
C VAL A 158 -17.04 -9.31 9.25
N THR A 159 -17.69 -9.21 8.09
CA THR A 159 -17.55 -8.07 7.16
C THR A 159 -18.07 -6.75 7.75
N ALA A 160 -19.15 -6.78 8.54
CA ALA A 160 -19.64 -5.60 9.25
C ALA A 160 -18.67 -5.14 10.34
N MET A 161 -18.17 -6.08 11.16
CA MET A 161 -17.19 -5.81 12.22
C MET A 161 -15.84 -5.32 11.67
N LEU A 162 -15.39 -5.88 10.54
CA LEU A 162 -14.23 -5.38 9.81
C LEU A 162 -14.41 -3.92 9.37
N ARG A 163 -15.59 -3.56 8.87
CA ARG A 163 -15.90 -2.16 8.56
C ARG A 163 -15.84 -1.30 9.82
N THR A 164 -16.42 -1.73 10.94
CA THR A 164 -16.36 -0.99 12.21
C THR A 164 -14.91 -0.69 12.63
N LEU A 165 -14.02 -1.69 12.57
CA LEU A 165 -12.59 -1.52 12.85
C LEU A 165 -11.89 -0.60 11.83
N ALA A 166 -12.23 -0.70 10.55
CA ALA A 166 -11.69 0.16 9.50
C ALA A 166 -12.09 1.64 9.64
N HIS A 167 -13.23 1.93 10.29
CA HIS A 167 -13.65 3.29 10.64
C HIS A 167 -13.06 3.79 11.97
N GLY A 168 -12.21 2.97 12.63
CA GLY A 168 -11.57 3.32 13.89
C GLY A 168 -12.45 3.12 15.13
N SER A 169 -13.65 2.54 14.96
CA SER A 169 -14.57 2.28 16.04
C SER A 169 -14.25 0.95 16.73
N ALA A 170 -14.42 0.91 18.05
CA ALA A 170 -14.29 -0.31 18.83
C ALA A 170 -15.50 -1.24 18.59
N ILE A 171 -15.26 -2.55 18.52
CA ILE A 171 -16.31 -3.56 18.59
C ILE A 171 -16.48 -3.93 20.07
N THR A 172 -17.70 -3.76 20.56
CA THR A 172 -18.12 -4.11 21.91
C THR A 172 -19.20 -5.20 21.84
N PRO A 173 -19.47 -5.92 22.94
CA PRO A 173 -20.47 -6.97 22.96
C PRO A 173 -21.84 -6.35 22.70
N THR A 174 -22.70 -7.08 21.99
CA THR A 174 -24.04 -6.59 21.63
C THR A 174 -24.91 -6.25 22.85
N ARG A 175 -24.64 -6.88 24.00
CA ARG A 175 -25.30 -6.57 25.29
C ARG A 175 -24.24 -6.17 26.32
N PRO A 176 -24.45 -5.09 27.08
CA PRO A 176 -23.57 -4.73 28.17
C PRO A 176 -23.61 -5.82 29.24
N ARG A 177 -22.43 -6.31 29.62
CA ARG A 177 -22.24 -7.38 30.61
C ARG A 177 -21.04 -7.07 31.52
N PRO A 178 -21.04 -7.56 32.77
CA PRO A 178 -19.92 -7.37 33.69
C PRO A 178 -18.67 -8.14 33.22
N VAL A 179 -18.84 -9.29 32.55
CA VAL A 179 -17.79 -9.94 31.75
C VAL A 179 -17.99 -9.56 30.29
N GLY A 180 -16.95 -9.06 29.63
CA GLY A 180 -17.07 -8.55 28.28
C GLY A 180 -15.74 -8.47 27.54
N TRP A 181 -15.77 -7.93 26.33
CA TRP A 181 -14.58 -7.78 25.51
C TRP A 181 -14.66 -6.51 24.70
N THR A 182 -13.51 -5.96 24.34
CA THR A 182 -13.41 -4.81 23.45
C THR A 182 -12.35 -5.11 22.42
N VAL A 183 -12.75 -5.16 21.16
CA VAL A 183 -11.84 -5.36 20.03
C VAL A 183 -11.64 -4.00 19.37
N THR A 184 -10.39 -3.57 19.30
CA THR A 184 -9.97 -2.39 18.55
C THR A 184 -8.99 -2.82 17.46
N GLY A 185 -8.70 -1.93 16.51
CA GLY A 185 -7.71 -2.25 15.46
C GLY A 185 -6.29 -2.56 15.97
N ARG A 186 -5.99 -2.38 17.27
CA ARG A 186 -4.66 -2.59 17.86
C ARG A 186 -4.60 -3.67 18.93
N ALA A 187 -5.70 -3.91 19.63
CA ALA A 187 -5.73 -4.81 20.76
C ALA A 187 -7.13 -5.36 21.00
N VAL A 188 -7.17 -6.58 21.52
CA VAL A 188 -8.33 -7.20 22.13
C VAL A 188 -8.17 -7.09 23.65
N ARG A 189 -9.15 -6.51 24.33
CA ARG A 189 -9.22 -6.48 25.80
C ARG A 189 -10.35 -7.37 26.25
N LEU A 190 -10.07 -8.23 27.23
CA LEU A 190 -11.09 -9.00 27.95
C LEU A 190 -11.31 -8.33 29.30
N HIS A 191 -12.56 -8.13 29.65
CA HIS A 191 -13.00 -7.59 30.92
C HIS A 191 -13.61 -8.73 31.71
N VAL A 192 -13.07 -9.02 32.89
CA VAL A 192 -13.64 -10.02 33.80
C VAL A 192 -14.31 -9.26 34.94
N GLY A 193 -15.63 -9.39 35.04
CA GLY A 193 -16.40 -8.83 36.14
C GLY A 193 -16.09 -9.53 37.47
N ALA A 194 -16.59 -8.97 38.57
CA ALA A 194 -16.28 -9.41 39.94
C ALA A 194 -16.59 -10.88 40.27
N ALA A 195 -17.38 -11.57 39.44
CA ALA A 195 -17.87 -12.93 39.71
C ALA A 195 -17.52 -13.99 38.64
N GLY A 196 -16.74 -13.66 37.59
CA GLY A 196 -16.35 -14.66 36.59
C GLY A 196 -17.54 -15.39 35.94
N GLU A 197 -18.42 -14.65 35.27
CA GLU A 197 -19.56 -15.23 34.54
C GLU A 197 -19.13 -16.02 33.29
N ASP A 198 -19.90 -17.07 32.99
CA ASP A 198 -19.75 -17.88 31.77
C ASP A 198 -20.37 -17.19 30.54
N LEU A 199 -19.69 -17.32 29.40
CA LEU A 199 -20.22 -16.90 28.10
C LEU A 199 -21.19 -17.93 27.55
N ASP A 200 -22.44 -17.52 27.33
CA ASP A 200 -23.39 -18.34 26.59
C ASP A 200 -22.95 -18.54 25.13
N ARG A 201 -23.52 -19.55 24.46
CA ARG A 201 -23.16 -19.91 23.08
C ARG A 201 -23.27 -18.73 22.10
N ALA A 202 -24.24 -17.84 22.28
CA ALA A 202 -24.41 -16.68 21.41
C ALA A 202 -23.31 -15.64 21.61
N ALA A 203 -22.89 -15.42 22.86
CA ALA A 203 -21.76 -14.56 23.20
C ALA A 203 -20.43 -15.14 22.71
N VAL A 204 -20.25 -16.46 22.75
CA VAL A 204 -19.08 -17.15 22.17
C VAL A 204 -19.03 -16.95 20.66
N LEU A 205 -20.16 -17.07 19.95
CA LEU A 205 -20.22 -16.81 18.51
C LEU A 205 -19.95 -15.34 18.16
N ASP A 206 -20.40 -14.40 18.98
CA ASP A 206 -20.15 -12.96 18.79
C ASP A 206 -18.66 -12.63 18.99
N LEU A 207 -18.05 -13.20 20.03
CA LEU A 207 -16.61 -13.10 20.28
C LEU A 207 -15.80 -13.73 19.14
N GLN A 208 -16.18 -14.93 18.68
CA GLN A 208 -15.52 -15.60 17.56
C GLN A 208 -15.57 -14.75 16.28
N ALA A 209 -16.71 -14.13 15.98
CA ALA A 209 -16.84 -13.23 14.83
C ALA A 209 -15.96 -11.98 14.96
N ALA A 210 -15.89 -11.39 16.15
CA ALA A 210 -15.07 -10.20 16.41
C ALA A 210 -13.57 -10.51 16.38
N LEU A 211 -13.16 -11.68 16.89
CA LEU A 211 -11.78 -12.17 16.81
C LEU A 211 -11.41 -12.50 15.36
N SER A 212 -12.29 -13.15 14.59
CA SER A 212 -12.04 -13.38 13.15
C SER A 212 -11.94 -12.07 12.37
N ALA A 213 -12.75 -11.06 12.71
CA ALA A 213 -12.63 -9.72 12.11
C ALA A 213 -11.30 -9.06 12.50
N TRP A 214 -10.87 -9.16 13.76
CA TRP A 214 -9.59 -8.64 14.21
C TRP A 214 -8.40 -9.36 13.58
N LEU A 215 -8.46 -10.70 13.48
CA LEU A 215 -7.46 -11.50 12.79
C LEU A 215 -7.40 -11.10 11.33
N HIS A 216 -8.50 -10.99 10.59
CA HIS A 216 -8.42 -10.47 9.20
C HIS A 216 -7.97 -9.01 9.09
N PHE A 217 -8.22 -8.19 10.12
CA PHE A 217 -7.73 -6.83 10.21
C PHE A 217 -6.21 -6.77 10.52
N THR A 218 -5.65 -7.81 11.16
CA THR A 218 -4.25 -7.89 11.60
C THR A 218 -3.38 -8.84 10.78
N GLU A 219 -3.95 -9.88 10.14
CA GLU A 219 -3.48 -10.69 8.98
C GLU A 219 -3.36 -9.84 7.71
N GLN A 220 -3.82 -8.60 7.78
CA GLN A 220 -3.14 -7.52 7.09
C GLN A 220 -1.95 -7.00 7.92
N PRO A 221 -0.75 -7.60 7.88
CA PRO A 221 0.44 -6.84 8.21
C PRO A 221 1.46 -6.94 7.08
N LYS A 222 2.53 -6.16 7.15
CA LYS A 222 3.80 -6.70 6.64
C LYS A 222 4.02 -8.01 7.40
N GLU A 223 3.80 -9.16 6.79
CA GLU A 223 3.83 -10.44 7.50
C GLU A 223 5.28 -10.88 7.80
N SER A 224 5.49 -11.46 8.98
CA SER A 224 6.75 -12.05 9.51
C SER A 224 7.75 -11.10 10.17
N ALA A 225 7.46 -10.71 11.42
CA ALA A 225 8.51 -10.78 12.43
C ALA A 225 8.76 -12.28 12.72
N ALA A 226 10.02 -12.71 12.61
CA ALA A 226 10.54 -14.02 13.02
C ALA A 226 10.28 -15.23 12.09
N ALA A 227 11.09 -15.34 11.04
CA ALA A 227 11.75 -16.62 10.77
C ALA A 227 13.27 -16.39 10.92
N GLU A 228 13.91 -17.35 11.58
CA GLU A 228 15.36 -17.57 11.68
C GLU A 228 16.14 -16.88 12.81
N ARG A 229 16.22 -17.60 13.93
CA ARG A 229 17.52 -18.12 14.39
C ARG A 229 17.40 -19.62 14.76
N PRO A 230 18.50 -20.40 14.64
CA PRO A 230 18.52 -21.72 14.00
C PRO A 230 18.81 -22.88 14.97
N PRO A 231 18.92 -24.12 14.48
CA PRO A 231 20.19 -24.86 14.64
C PRO A 231 20.59 -25.61 13.35
N SER A 232 21.81 -25.49 12.83
CA SER A 232 23.03 -26.22 13.20
C SER A 232 22.90 -27.75 13.25
N ARG A 233 23.46 -28.39 12.20
CA ARG A 233 24.18 -29.68 12.12
C ARG A 233 23.61 -30.87 12.90
N SER A 234 23.32 -31.97 12.20
CA SER A 234 24.31 -33.00 11.81
C SER A 234 23.72 -33.91 10.74
#